data_AF-A0A1U8N4T1-F1
#
_entry.id   AF-A0A1U8N4T1-F1
#
_cell.length_a   1.000
_cell.length_b   1.000
_cell.length_c   1.000
_cell.angle_alpha   90.00
_cell.angle_beta   90.00
_cell.angle_gamma   90.00
#
_symmetry.space_group_name_H-M   'P 1'
#
loop_
_entity.id
_entity.type
_entity.pdbx_description
1 polymer ?
#
loop_
_entity_poly.entity_id
_entity_poly.type
_entity_poly.pdbx_seq_one_letter_code
_entity_poly.pdbx_strand_id
1 'polypeptide(L)'
;MAGQENCVRLTRSTVAKKRTAELAGITDEIVTNKKRVVLGELSNNVAGSVSKVQGKKPTTTTTTATTTAQKLQCKGKVKTRSKVVRRVLLEGGDEKKEDFDAMSNDPQMCGYYASDIYGYLHQMEVDPKRRPLPDYIEKVRKDVSMSMRGVLVDWLVEVAEEYKLVSDTLYMTVSYIDRFLSLNPLNRQRLQLLGVSSMLIASKYEEITPPNVEDFCYITDNTYTKDEVVKMEADILKSLKFELGNPTVKTFLRRFTRVAQEYYKASSLQLEFLGCYLAELSLLDYGCVKFLPSMVAASVIFLTRFIIRPKCHPWSSALQRNLGYKASDLKECVLILHDLYLSRRGDSLHAVREKYNQHKFKYVATIPASPEIPASYFKDVQEVEIIDVEDVQVVEV
;
A
#
# COMPACT_ATOMS: atom_id res chain seq x y z
N MET A 1 -2.57 -41.14 11.80
CA MET A 1 -3.33 -40.06 12.46
C MET A 1 -2.42 -38.86 12.57
N ALA A 2 -2.46 -37.95 11.59
CA ALA A 2 -1.63 -36.75 11.55
C ALA A 2 -2.56 -35.54 11.71
N GLY A 3 -2.16 -34.62 12.58
CA GLY A 3 -2.99 -33.55 13.11
C GLY A 3 -3.48 -32.56 12.06
N GLN A 4 -4.78 -32.27 12.10
CA GLN A 4 -5.33 -31.02 11.62
C GLN A 4 -4.80 -29.90 12.52
N GLU A 5 -3.80 -29.16 12.05
CA GLU A 5 -3.51 -27.84 12.61
C GLU A 5 -4.70 -26.93 12.28
N ASN A 6 -5.56 -26.74 13.28
CA ASN A 6 -6.62 -25.73 13.23
C ASN A 6 -5.99 -24.35 13.08
N CYS A 7 -5.97 -23.83 11.86
CA CYS A 7 -5.60 -22.46 11.55
C CYS A 7 -6.70 -21.53 12.11
N VAL A 8 -6.54 -21.12 13.37
CA VAL A 8 -7.44 -20.15 14.00
C VAL A 8 -7.32 -18.82 13.25
N ARG A 9 -8.39 -18.42 12.57
CA ARG A 9 -8.50 -17.08 11.99
C ARG A 9 -8.37 -16.05 13.11
N LEU A 10 -7.37 -15.21 12.94
CA LEU A 10 -7.02 -14.13 13.82
C LEU A 10 -7.97 -12.95 13.57
N THR A 11 -9.13 -12.96 14.23
CA THR A 11 -10.03 -11.80 14.33
C THR A 11 -9.31 -10.62 14.98
N ARG A 12 -9.72 -9.38 14.70
CA ARG A 12 -9.17 -8.18 15.38
C ARG A 12 -9.13 -8.36 16.91
N SER A 13 -10.18 -8.96 17.48
CA SER A 13 -10.27 -9.27 18.91
C SER A 13 -9.32 -10.38 19.37
N THR A 14 -9.12 -11.44 18.59
CA THR A 14 -8.24 -12.56 18.97
C THR A 14 -6.76 -12.27 18.75
N VAL A 15 -6.41 -11.47 17.73
CA VAL A 15 -5.06 -10.90 17.58
C VAL A 15 -4.75 -9.99 18.75
N ALA A 16 -5.66 -9.07 19.06
CA ALA A 16 -5.45 -8.13 20.15
C ALA A 16 -5.42 -8.86 21.50
N LYS A 17 -6.34 -9.78 21.80
CA LYS A 17 -6.29 -10.58 23.05
C LYS A 17 -5.03 -11.43 23.17
N LYS A 18 -4.56 -12.05 22.08
CA LYS A 18 -3.29 -12.79 22.08
C LYS A 18 -2.11 -11.84 22.35
N ARG A 19 -2.11 -10.65 21.75
CA ARG A 19 -1.07 -9.63 21.95
C ARG A 19 -1.13 -8.95 23.33
N THR A 20 -2.32 -8.67 23.86
CA THR A 20 -2.53 -8.17 25.23
C THR A 20 -2.11 -9.22 26.25
N ALA A 21 -2.36 -10.50 25.99
CA ALA A 21 -1.84 -11.60 26.82
C ALA A 21 -0.30 -11.70 26.74
N GLU A 22 0.29 -11.49 25.56
CA GLU A 22 1.75 -11.37 25.40
C GLU A 22 2.33 -10.13 26.09
N LEU A 23 1.59 -9.00 26.16
CA LEU A 23 1.98 -7.82 26.94
C LEU A 23 1.81 -8.01 28.46
N ALA A 24 0.77 -8.71 28.90
CA ALA A 24 0.47 -8.96 30.31
C ALA A 24 1.42 -9.97 30.96
N GLY A 25 2.07 -10.83 30.17
CA GLY A 25 3.09 -11.77 30.65
C GLY A 25 4.50 -11.15 30.80
N ILE A 26 4.69 -9.88 30.46
CA ILE A 26 6.02 -9.22 30.36
C ILE A 26 5.97 -7.81 31.01
N THR A 27 5.28 -7.66 32.14
CA THR A 27 5.04 -6.32 32.71
C THR A 27 6.21 -5.73 33.51
N ASP A 28 7.29 -6.46 33.79
CA ASP A 28 8.44 -5.90 34.53
C ASP A 28 9.73 -5.69 33.71
N GLU A 29 9.82 -6.18 32.46
CA GLU A 29 11.04 -6.06 31.63
C GLU A 29 10.94 -5.08 30.43
N ILE A 30 9.76 -4.57 30.05
CA ILE A 30 9.60 -3.78 28.81
C ILE A 30 9.89 -2.27 28.99
N VAL A 31 9.84 -1.73 30.21
CA VAL A 31 10.11 -0.29 30.40
C VAL A 31 11.57 0.07 30.07
N THR A 32 12.48 -0.91 30.00
CA THR A 32 13.92 -0.70 29.78
C THR A 32 14.43 -0.96 28.36
N ASN A 33 13.60 -1.46 27.42
CA ASN A 33 14.10 -1.98 26.13
C ASN A 33 13.38 -1.49 24.85
N LYS A 34 12.71 -0.33 24.88
CA LYS A 34 12.22 0.32 23.64
C LYS A 34 13.41 0.83 22.82
N LYS A 35 13.56 0.37 21.58
CA LYS A 35 14.64 0.81 20.69
C LYS A 35 14.32 2.20 20.15
N ARG A 36 15.26 3.14 20.29
CA ARG A 36 15.16 4.43 19.59
C ARG A 36 15.41 4.19 18.10
N VAL A 37 14.37 4.37 17.30
CA VAL A 37 14.47 4.42 15.84
C VAL A 37 14.33 5.88 15.44
N VAL A 38 15.45 6.62 15.35
CA VAL A 38 15.42 8.07 15.10
C VAL A 38 15.52 8.33 13.59
N LEU A 39 14.59 9.12 13.05
CA LEU A 39 14.68 9.59 11.67
C LEU A 39 15.75 10.70 11.58
N GLY A 40 16.74 10.53 10.69
CA GLY A 40 17.73 11.56 10.40
C GLY A 40 17.15 12.77 9.67
N GLU A 41 17.97 13.80 9.44
CA GLU A 41 17.53 15.01 8.71
C GLU A 41 17.08 14.68 7.27
N LEU A 42 15.89 15.16 6.92
CA LEU A 42 15.33 15.04 5.57
C LEU A 42 16.04 16.02 4.62
N SER A 43 17.12 15.57 3.97
CA SER A 43 17.82 16.31 2.91
C SER A 43 17.34 15.88 1.51
N ASN A 44 17.53 16.75 0.51
CA ASN A 44 17.13 16.49 -0.89
C ASN A 44 18.15 15.65 -1.67
N ASN A 45 19.21 15.15 -1.05
CA ASN A 45 20.32 14.51 -1.75
C ASN A 45 20.14 12.99 -1.82
N VAL A 46 19.59 12.51 -2.93
CA VAL A 46 19.90 11.16 -3.44
C VAL A 46 21.01 11.34 -4.48
N ALA A 47 22.26 11.13 -4.06
CA ALA A 47 23.38 10.92 -4.96
C ALA A 47 24.12 9.66 -4.51
N GLY A 48 24.26 8.72 -5.44
CA GLY A 48 24.79 7.39 -5.21
C GLY A 48 26.15 7.37 -4.50
N SER A 49 26.30 6.36 -3.66
CA SER A 49 27.55 5.96 -3.04
C SER A 49 28.55 5.48 -4.09
N VAL A 50 29.34 6.40 -4.63
CA VAL A 50 30.64 6.05 -5.22
C VAL A 50 31.68 6.12 -4.11
N SER A 51 32.35 4.98 -3.91
CA SER A 51 33.40 4.71 -2.94
C SER A 51 34.48 5.80 -2.90
N LYS A 52 34.78 6.27 -1.69
CA LYS A 52 35.98 7.06 -1.37
C LYS A 52 37.21 6.17 -1.52
N VAL A 53 38.09 6.48 -2.46
CA VAL A 53 39.52 6.15 -2.39
C VAL A 53 40.30 7.46 -2.47
N GLN A 54 41.19 7.65 -1.51
CA GLN A 54 42.11 8.77 -1.38
C GLN A 54 43.14 8.81 -2.52
N GLY A 55 43.52 10.01 -2.96
CA GLY A 55 44.86 10.22 -3.53
C GLY A 55 45.03 11.34 -4.56
N LYS A 56 45.66 12.43 -4.10
CA LYS A 56 46.57 13.36 -4.82
C LYS A 56 46.02 14.40 -5.82
N LYS A 57 46.32 15.67 -5.51
CA LYS A 57 46.43 16.85 -6.41
C LYS A 57 47.42 16.58 -7.56
N PRO A 58 47.25 17.23 -8.73
CA PRO A 58 47.95 18.49 -8.98
C PRO A 58 47.16 19.58 -9.76
N THR A 59 47.65 20.81 -9.59
CA THR A 59 47.49 22.10 -10.31
C THR A 59 47.56 21.94 -11.85
N THR A 60 46.89 22.70 -12.75
CA THR A 60 47.13 24.11 -13.15
C THR A 60 46.19 24.54 -14.31
N THR A 61 45.88 25.85 -14.41
CA THR A 61 45.52 26.70 -15.60
C THR A 61 44.21 26.43 -16.37
N THR A 62 43.20 27.29 -16.23
CA THR A 62 42.86 28.47 -17.09
C THR A 62 42.64 28.14 -18.56
N THR A 63 41.39 28.11 -19.04
CA THR A 63 40.96 28.85 -20.25
C THR A 63 39.45 29.07 -20.25
N THR A 64 39.07 30.32 -20.43
CA THR A 64 37.74 30.86 -20.78
C THR A 64 37.22 30.35 -22.12
N ALA A 65 35.94 30.00 -22.21
CA ALA A 65 35.19 30.04 -23.47
C ALA A 65 33.70 30.29 -23.21
N THR A 66 33.33 31.55 -23.40
CA THR A 66 31.98 32.08 -23.54
C THR A 66 31.32 31.48 -24.78
N THR A 67 30.11 30.92 -24.68
CA THR A 67 29.20 30.92 -25.83
C THR A 67 27.74 31.03 -25.43
N THR A 68 27.13 32.09 -25.94
CA THR A 68 25.74 32.50 -25.87
C THR A 68 24.93 31.78 -26.96
N ALA A 69 23.75 31.23 -26.64
CA ALA A 69 22.66 30.96 -27.61
C ALA A 69 21.33 30.80 -26.84
N GLN A 70 20.54 31.86 -26.69
CA GLN A 70 19.40 32.24 -27.54
C GLN A 70 18.27 31.19 -27.65
N LYS A 71 17.35 31.31 -26.69
CA LYS A 71 15.89 31.48 -26.86
C LYS A 71 15.30 31.17 -28.25
N LEU A 72 14.57 30.06 -28.35
CA LEU A 72 13.52 29.85 -29.35
C LEU A 72 12.20 29.56 -28.64
N GLN A 73 11.28 30.51 -28.79
CA GLN A 73 9.87 30.35 -28.45
C GLN A 73 9.18 29.56 -29.58
N CYS A 74 8.40 28.55 -29.23
CA CYS A 74 7.29 28.09 -30.08
C CYS A 74 6.01 28.07 -29.25
N LYS A 75 5.10 28.99 -29.61
CA LYS A 75 3.70 29.04 -29.18
C LYS A 75 2.95 27.91 -29.88
N GLY A 76 2.26 27.06 -29.11
CA GLY A 76 1.30 26.09 -29.63
C GLY A 76 0.25 25.79 -28.56
N LYS A 77 -0.91 26.43 -28.66
CA LYS A 77 -2.09 26.12 -27.85
C LYS A 77 -2.66 24.78 -28.30
N VAL A 78 -2.57 23.74 -27.48
CA VAL A 78 -3.39 22.52 -27.64
C VAL A 78 -4.25 22.37 -26.40
N LYS A 79 -5.55 22.59 -26.58
CA LYS A 79 -6.59 22.28 -25.58
C LYS A 79 -6.82 20.78 -25.59
N THR A 80 -6.29 20.06 -24.61
CA THR A 80 -6.64 18.65 -24.39
C THR A 80 -7.79 18.58 -23.40
N ARG A 81 -9.01 18.35 -23.89
CA ARG A 81 -10.20 18.04 -23.09
C ARG A 81 -9.94 16.74 -22.33
N SER A 82 -9.88 16.80 -21.01
CA SER A 82 -9.91 15.60 -20.17
C SER A 82 -11.34 15.03 -20.21
N LYS A 83 -11.52 13.88 -20.87
CA LYS A 83 -12.78 13.13 -20.85
C LYS A 83 -12.91 12.43 -19.50
N VAL A 84 -13.69 13.01 -18.60
CA VAL A 84 -14.18 12.33 -17.39
C VAL A 84 -15.19 11.29 -17.84
N VAL A 85 -14.82 10.00 -17.79
CA VAL A 85 -15.74 8.89 -18.05
C VAL A 85 -16.58 8.69 -16.80
N ARG A 86 -17.80 9.23 -16.81
CA ARG A 86 -18.85 8.93 -15.84
C ARG A 86 -19.48 7.59 -16.26
N ARG A 87 -19.12 6.48 -15.62
CA ARG A 87 -19.78 5.19 -15.86
C ARG A 87 -21.13 5.19 -15.13
N VAL A 88 -22.21 5.28 -15.90
CA VAL A 88 -23.57 5.01 -15.45
C VAL A 88 -23.68 3.52 -15.17
N LEU A 89 -24.21 3.16 -14.00
CA LEU A 89 -24.59 1.80 -13.65
C LEU A 89 -25.68 1.37 -14.64
N LEU A 90 -25.35 0.42 -15.52
CA LEU A 90 -26.35 -0.27 -16.33
C LEU A 90 -27.01 -1.31 -15.42
N GLU A 91 -28.25 -1.05 -15.04
CA GLU A 91 -29.16 -2.08 -14.56
C GLU A 91 -29.50 -2.99 -15.75
N GLY A 92 -29.17 -4.27 -15.62
CA GLY A 92 -29.50 -5.29 -16.61
C GLY A 92 -29.12 -6.68 -16.11
N GLY A 93 -30.13 -7.55 -15.97
CA GLY A 93 -29.99 -9.00 -15.84
C GLY A 93 -29.92 -9.50 -14.40
N ASP A 94 -31.03 -10.06 -13.92
CA ASP A 94 -31.19 -10.75 -12.63
C ASP A 94 -30.53 -12.14 -12.68
N GLU A 95 -29.22 -12.19 -12.92
CA GLU A 95 -28.40 -13.31 -12.49
C GLU A 95 -27.96 -13.01 -11.07
N LYS A 96 -28.43 -13.79 -10.09
CA LYS A 96 -27.96 -13.70 -8.70
C LYS A 96 -26.44 -13.84 -8.71
N LYS A 97 -25.72 -12.72 -8.61
CA LYS A 97 -24.28 -12.72 -8.32
C LYS A 97 -24.10 -13.47 -7.01
N GLU A 98 -23.66 -14.71 -7.08
CA GLU A 98 -23.24 -15.45 -5.90
C GLU A 98 -22.04 -14.72 -5.30
N ASP A 99 -22.26 -13.99 -4.21
CA ASP A 99 -21.18 -13.33 -3.48
C ASP A 99 -20.34 -14.42 -2.80
N PHE A 100 -19.06 -14.51 -3.15
CA PHE A 100 -18.10 -15.42 -2.53
C PHE A 100 -18.13 -15.33 -0.99
N ASP A 101 -18.40 -14.14 -0.43
CA ASP A 101 -18.49 -13.93 1.01
C ASP A 101 -19.82 -14.43 1.62
N ALA A 102 -20.90 -14.58 0.82
CA ALA A 102 -22.20 -15.09 1.27
C ALA A 102 -22.23 -16.63 1.45
N MET A 103 -21.25 -17.34 0.88
CA MET A 103 -21.15 -18.80 0.95
C MET A 103 -20.48 -19.32 2.23
N SER A 104 -20.10 -18.43 3.16
CA SER A 104 -19.42 -18.81 4.40
C SER A 104 -20.41 -18.99 5.55
N ASN A 105 -20.37 -20.17 6.20
CA ASN A 105 -21.14 -20.46 7.42
C ASN A 105 -20.61 -19.75 8.68
N ASP A 106 -19.58 -18.91 8.57
CA ASP A 106 -18.98 -18.19 9.68
C ASP A 106 -19.80 -16.91 9.98
N PRO A 107 -20.46 -16.80 11.15
CA PRO A 107 -21.25 -15.61 11.49
C PRO A 107 -20.45 -14.30 11.48
N GLN A 108 -19.13 -14.35 11.66
CA GLN A 108 -18.27 -13.17 11.62
C GLN A 108 -18.02 -12.64 10.21
N MET A 109 -18.34 -13.43 9.18
CA MET A 109 -18.25 -13.00 7.79
C MET A 109 -19.40 -12.09 7.39
N CYS A 110 -20.48 -12.05 8.19
CA CYS A 110 -21.64 -11.19 7.97
C CYS A 110 -22.13 -11.24 6.51
N GLY A 111 -22.26 -12.45 5.95
CA GLY A 111 -22.50 -12.68 4.52
C GLY A 111 -23.68 -11.87 3.94
N TYR A 112 -24.76 -11.71 4.72
CA TYR A 112 -25.93 -10.90 4.35
C TYR A 112 -25.61 -9.43 4.03
N TYR A 113 -24.60 -8.85 4.68
CA TYR A 113 -24.19 -7.45 4.49
C TYR A 113 -22.93 -7.32 3.62
N ALA A 114 -22.32 -8.43 3.20
CA ALA A 114 -21.02 -8.41 2.54
C ALA A 114 -21.05 -7.61 1.23
N SER A 115 -22.11 -7.76 0.43
CA SER A 115 -22.32 -7.01 -0.81
C SER A 115 -22.51 -5.51 -0.54
N ASP A 116 -23.37 -5.15 0.42
CA ASP A 116 -23.66 -3.76 0.77
C ASP A 116 -22.41 -3.05 1.32
N ILE A 117 -21.66 -3.71 2.20
CA ILE A 117 -20.39 -3.21 2.73
C ILE A 117 -19.40 -3.01 1.59
N TYR A 118 -19.28 -3.98 0.68
CA TYR A 118 -18.36 -3.86 -0.46
C TYR A 118 -18.74 -2.71 -1.39
N GLY A 119 -20.03 -2.55 -1.70
CA GLY A 119 -20.55 -1.42 -2.47
C GLY A 119 -20.28 -0.08 -1.77
N TYR A 120 -20.49 0.00 -0.46
CA TYR A 120 -20.21 1.18 0.34
C TYR A 120 -18.71 1.55 0.33
N LEU A 121 -17.80 0.58 0.50
CA LEU A 121 -16.36 0.82 0.47
C LEU A 121 -15.90 1.34 -0.90
N HIS A 122 -16.46 0.82 -2.00
CA HIS A 122 -16.22 1.32 -3.36
C HIS A 122 -16.69 2.76 -3.54
N GLN A 123 -17.88 3.10 -3.01
CA GLN A 123 -18.39 4.48 -3.04
C GLN A 123 -17.51 5.43 -2.22
N MET A 124 -17.00 4.98 -1.07
CA MET A 124 -16.12 5.79 -0.23
C MET A 124 -14.75 6.05 -0.87
N GLU A 125 -14.14 5.06 -1.51
CA GLU A 125 -12.78 5.23 -2.07
C GLU A 125 -12.74 6.17 -3.27
N VAL A 126 -13.87 6.36 -3.98
CA VAL A 126 -13.98 7.29 -5.09
C VAL A 126 -14.35 8.72 -4.67
N ASP A 127 -14.80 8.92 -3.42
CA ASP A 127 -15.18 10.25 -2.93
C ASP A 127 -13.97 11.21 -2.94
N PRO A 128 -14.01 12.29 -3.74
CA PRO A 128 -12.90 13.23 -3.82
C PRO A 128 -12.52 13.88 -2.48
N LYS A 129 -13.46 13.99 -1.52
CA LYS A 129 -13.17 14.55 -0.19
C LYS A 129 -12.31 13.63 0.67
N ARG A 130 -12.33 12.33 0.37
CA ARG A 130 -11.62 11.28 1.10
C ARG A 130 -10.30 10.92 0.43
N ARG A 131 -10.05 11.42 -0.78
CA ARG A 131 -8.82 11.13 -1.53
C ARG A 131 -7.77 12.23 -1.39
N PRO A 132 -6.48 11.86 -1.33
CA PRO A 132 -5.41 12.82 -1.58
C PRO A 132 -5.42 13.27 -3.05
N LEU A 133 -4.94 14.49 -3.31
CA LEU A 133 -4.75 15.01 -4.66
C LEU A 133 -3.54 14.30 -5.30
N PRO A 134 -3.69 13.63 -6.46
CA PRO A 134 -2.60 12.83 -7.06
C PRO A 134 -1.30 13.59 -7.33
N ASP A 135 -1.37 14.91 -7.44
CA ASP A 135 -0.26 15.82 -7.76
C ASP A 135 -0.04 16.91 -6.69
N TYR A 136 -0.43 16.64 -5.43
CA TYR A 136 -0.25 17.61 -4.34
C TYR A 136 1.21 18.05 -4.15
N ILE A 137 2.20 17.18 -4.41
CA ILE A 137 3.61 17.55 -4.29
C ILE A 137 3.96 18.63 -5.32
N GLU A 138 3.52 18.48 -6.57
CA GLU A 138 3.83 19.45 -7.63
C GLU A 138 3.02 20.74 -7.51
N LYS A 139 1.75 20.64 -7.11
CA LYS A 139 0.81 21.77 -7.10
C LYS A 139 0.83 22.58 -5.81
N VAL A 140 1.05 21.92 -4.67
CA VAL A 140 0.87 22.53 -3.34
C VAL A 140 2.22 22.71 -2.63
N ARG A 141 3.27 21.98 -3.01
CA ARG A 141 4.53 21.91 -2.24
C ARG A 141 5.74 22.40 -3.02
N LYS A 142 6.42 23.41 -2.47
CA LYS A 142 7.77 23.78 -2.92
C LYS A 142 8.89 23.16 -2.09
N ASP A 143 8.57 22.67 -0.89
CA ASP A 143 9.58 22.34 0.13
C ASP A 143 9.59 20.86 0.57
N VAL A 144 8.58 20.07 0.19
CA VAL A 144 8.50 18.62 0.45
C VAL A 144 8.58 17.88 -0.88
N SER A 145 9.53 16.95 -1.01
CA SER A 145 9.71 16.13 -2.22
C SER A 145 9.10 14.74 -2.09
N MET A 146 8.91 14.04 -3.23
CA MET A 146 8.46 12.64 -3.25
C MET A 146 9.41 11.73 -2.45
N SER A 147 10.72 12.00 -2.51
CA SER A 147 11.74 11.26 -1.77
C SER A 147 11.59 11.46 -0.25
N MET A 148 11.36 12.69 0.21
CA MET A 148 11.15 12.96 1.64
C MET A 148 9.92 12.24 2.18
N ARG A 149 8.84 12.16 1.40
CA ARG A 149 7.66 11.35 1.74
C ARG A 149 8.03 9.87 1.86
N GLY A 150 8.76 9.33 0.89
CA GLY A 150 9.20 7.93 0.93
C GLY A 150 10.02 7.60 2.18
N VAL A 151 10.99 8.46 2.52
CA VAL A 151 11.81 8.31 3.73
C VAL A 151 10.97 8.39 5.01
N LEU A 152 10.00 9.32 5.09
CA LEU A 152 9.10 9.39 6.23
C LEU A 152 8.30 8.09 6.38
N VAL A 153 7.71 7.58 5.29
CA VAL A 153 6.88 6.38 5.34
C VAL A 153 7.70 5.14 5.68
N ASP A 154 8.93 5.02 5.14
CA ASP A 154 9.85 3.93 5.49
C ASP A 154 10.16 3.91 6.99
N TRP A 155 10.49 5.07 7.57
CA TRP A 155 10.68 5.19 9.01
C TRP A 155 9.42 4.87 9.82
N LEU A 156 8.23 5.30 9.37
CA LEU A 156 6.97 4.97 10.04
C LEU A 156 6.66 3.46 10.02
N VAL A 157 7.20 2.69 9.06
CA VAL A 157 7.11 1.22 9.10
C VAL A 157 7.90 0.67 10.30
N GLU A 158 9.08 1.22 10.58
CA GLU A 158 9.88 0.83 11.74
C GLU A 158 9.19 1.22 13.05
N VAL A 159 8.61 2.43 13.12
CA VAL A 159 7.83 2.88 14.30
C VAL A 159 6.63 1.95 14.54
N ALA A 160 5.95 1.54 13.47
CA ALA A 160 4.84 0.60 13.58
C ALA A 160 5.27 -0.78 14.09
N GLU A 161 6.45 -1.29 13.69
CA GLU A 161 7.01 -2.53 14.23
C GLU A 161 7.44 -2.38 15.69
N GLU A 162 8.09 -1.27 16.07
CA GLU A 162 8.54 -0.98 17.44
C GLU A 162 7.36 -0.95 18.41
N TYR A 163 6.26 -0.29 18.03
CA TYR A 163 5.03 -0.21 18.83
C TYR A 163 4.04 -1.34 18.54
N LYS A 164 4.43 -2.33 17.73
CA LYS A 164 3.63 -3.52 17.39
C LYS A 164 2.22 -3.19 16.89
N LEU A 165 2.09 -2.07 16.18
CA LEU A 165 0.82 -1.57 15.63
C LEU A 165 0.29 -2.54 14.56
N VAL A 166 -1.04 -2.58 14.39
CA VAL A 166 -1.64 -3.34 13.29
C VAL A 166 -1.37 -2.64 11.96
N SER A 167 -1.33 -3.41 10.86
CA SER A 167 -1.08 -2.84 9.53
C SER A 167 -2.07 -1.72 9.19
N ASP A 168 -3.36 -1.87 9.53
CA ASP A 168 -4.39 -0.86 9.25
C ASP A 168 -4.00 0.53 9.79
N THR A 169 -3.42 0.60 10.99
CA THR A 169 -2.91 1.83 11.60
C THR A 169 -1.88 2.51 10.71
N LEU A 170 -0.94 1.75 10.13
CA LEU A 170 0.05 2.29 9.17
C LEU A 170 -0.63 2.81 7.89
N TYR A 171 -1.56 2.04 7.31
CA TYR A 171 -2.27 2.47 6.09
C TYR A 171 -3.09 3.76 6.34
N MET A 172 -3.75 3.87 7.49
CA MET A 172 -4.49 5.07 7.89
C MET A 172 -3.57 6.25 8.13
N THR A 173 -2.41 6.02 8.78
CA THR A 173 -1.37 7.04 8.97
C THR A 173 -0.96 7.68 7.64
N VAL A 174 -0.61 6.84 6.65
CA VAL A 174 -0.19 7.32 5.32
C VAL A 174 -1.32 8.07 4.61
N SER A 175 -2.57 7.57 4.71
CA SER A 175 -3.75 8.26 4.18
C SER A 175 -3.94 9.66 4.77
N TYR A 176 -3.73 9.82 6.08
CA TYR A 176 -3.83 11.12 6.75
C TYR A 176 -2.72 12.07 6.32
N ILE A 177 -1.49 11.58 6.22
CA ILE A 177 -0.34 12.36 5.74
C ILE A 177 -0.63 12.91 4.34
N ASP A 178 -1.01 12.04 3.40
CA ASP A 178 -1.22 12.43 2.00
C ASP A 178 -2.41 13.40 1.85
N ARG A 179 -3.50 13.18 2.58
CA ARG A 179 -4.66 14.08 2.57
C ARG A 179 -4.34 15.44 3.21
N PHE A 180 -3.60 15.46 4.31
CA PHE A 180 -3.14 16.70 4.93
C PHE A 180 -2.19 17.46 3.99
N LEU A 181 -1.25 16.75 3.34
CA LEU A 181 -0.34 17.31 2.36
C LEU A 181 -1.04 17.74 1.05
N SER A 182 -2.27 17.29 0.82
CA SER A 182 -3.11 17.77 -0.28
C SER A 182 -3.71 19.14 -0.01
N LEU A 183 -3.84 19.54 1.25
CA LEU A 183 -4.60 20.74 1.64
C LEU A 183 -3.72 21.84 2.24
N ASN A 184 -2.68 21.52 3.01
CA ASN A 184 -2.04 22.50 3.91
C ASN A 184 -0.52 22.63 3.75
N PRO A 185 0.04 23.69 3.14
CA PRO A 185 1.50 23.83 2.94
C PRO A 185 2.27 23.58 4.25
N LEU A 186 3.42 22.90 4.15
CA LEU A 186 4.18 22.36 5.28
C LEU A 186 5.66 22.45 4.93
N ASN A 187 6.44 22.98 5.87
CA ASN A 187 7.89 22.99 5.82
C ASN A 187 8.42 21.57 6.07
N ARG A 188 9.48 21.17 5.35
CA ARG A 188 10.15 19.86 5.50
C ARG A 188 10.52 19.53 6.95
N GLN A 189 10.89 20.52 7.77
CA GLN A 189 11.28 20.37 9.18
C GLN A 189 10.12 19.88 10.08
N ARG A 190 8.87 20.07 9.64
CA ARG A 190 7.67 19.62 10.33
C ARG A 190 7.10 18.32 9.76
N LEU A 191 7.77 17.71 8.79
CA LEU A 191 7.27 16.50 8.13
C LEU A 191 7.27 15.28 9.07
N GLN A 192 8.29 15.13 9.91
CA GLN A 192 8.31 14.09 10.95
C GLN A 192 7.21 14.32 11.98
N LEU A 193 7.01 15.56 12.46
CA LEU A 193 5.90 15.92 13.35
C LEU A 193 4.54 15.56 12.76
N LEU A 194 4.30 15.84 11.48
CA LEU A 194 3.09 15.41 10.77
C LEU A 194 2.94 13.88 10.79
N GLY A 195 4.04 13.15 10.53
CA GLY A 195 4.04 11.69 10.52
C GLY A 195 3.63 11.08 11.86
N VAL A 196 4.30 11.44 12.96
CA VAL A 196 3.98 10.89 14.29
C VAL A 196 2.60 11.32 14.79
N SER A 197 2.17 12.55 14.49
CA SER A 197 0.84 13.01 14.88
C SER A 197 -0.26 12.29 14.08
N SER A 198 -0.01 12.00 12.80
CA SER A 198 -0.92 11.18 11.99
C SER A 198 -1.01 9.74 12.51
N MET A 199 0.12 9.17 12.95
CA MET A 199 0.16 7.84 13.53
C MET A 199 -0.52 7.78 14.89
N LEU A 200 -0.37 8.81 15.73
CA LEU A 200 -1.12 8.96 16.98
C LEU A 200 -2.63 8.92 16.74
N ILE A 201 -3.13 9.68 15.76
CA ILE A 201 -4.56 9.68 15.39
C ILE A 201 -4.99 8.30 14.89
N ALA A 202 -4.21 7.68 14.00
CA ALA A 202 -4.51 6.35 13.47
C ALA A 202 -4.54 5.30 14.59
N SER A 203 -3.59 5.35 15.52
CA SER A 203 -3.53 4.44 16.66
C SER A 203 -4.76 4.61 17.56
N LYS A 204 -5.15 5.85 17.89
CA LYS A 204 -6.38 6.12 18.67
C LYS A 204 -7.65 5.61 17.98
N TYR A 205 -7.64 5.54 16.64
CA TYR A 205 -8.80 5.09 15.86
C TYR A 205 -8.89 3.57 15.72
N GLU A 206 -7.76 2.89 15.57
CA GLU A 206 -7.72 1.48 15.15
C GLU A 206 -7.19 0.52 16.22
N GLU A 207 -6.34 0.97 17.15
CA GLU A 207 -5.75 0.11 18.18
C GLU A 207 -6.68 -0.06 19.39
N ILE A 208 -6.67 -1.25 19.99
CA ILE A 208 -7.37 -1.48 21.26
C ILE A 208 -6.70 -0.70 22.41
N THR A 209 -5.37 -0.62 22.37
CA THR A 209 -4.57 0.09 23.36
C THR A 209 -3.54 0.93 22.62
N PRO A 210 -3.88 2.17 22.23
CA PRO A 210 -2.95 3.03 21.50
C PRO A 210 -1.78 3.48 22.38
N PRO A 211 -0.58 3.74 21.80
CA PRO A 211 0.51 4.40 22.51
C PRO A 211 0.13 5.80 22.99
N ASN A 212 0.75 6.25 24.07
CA ASN A 212 0.52 7.58 24.62
C ASN A 212 1.26 8.65 23.80
N VAL A 213 0.91 9.93 24.00
CA VAL A 213 1.56 11.04 23.28
C VAL A 213 3.06 11.10 23.61
N GLU A 214 3.42 10.77 24.85
CA GLU A 214 4.80 10.73 25.34
C GLU A 214 5.63 9.67 24.60
N ASP A 215 5.03 8.55 24.18
CA ASP A 215 5.72 7.54 23.37
C ASP A 215 6.12 8.14 22.01
N PHE A 216 5.21 8.84 21.35
CA PHE A 216 5.51 9.52 20.08
C PHE A 216 6.51 10.67 20.21
N CYS A 217 6.58 11.34 21.37
CA CYS A 217 7.66 12.29 21.65
C CYS A 217 9.01 11.54 21.75
N TYR A 218 9.02 10.44 22.50
CA TYR A 218 10.21 9.63 22.73
C TYR A 218 10.82 9.05 21.43
N ILE A 219 10.00 8.51 20.52
CA ILE A 219 10.50 7.91 19.27
C ILE A 219 11.11 8.93 18.32
N THR A 220 10.72 10.20 18.45
CA THR A 220 11.33 11.32 17.71
C THR A 220 12.60 11.86 18.38
N ASP A 221 13.19 11.10 19.31
CA ASP A 221 14.31 11.55 20.15
C ASP A 221 14.00 12.84 20.93
N ASN A 222 12.73 13.04 21.29
CA ASN A 222 12.22 14.27 21.91
C ASN A 222 12.50 15.53 21.06
N THR A 223 12.63 15.39 19.74
CA THR A 223 12.70 16.52 18.80
C THR A 223 11.48 17.43 18.94
N TYR A 224 10.32 16.85 19.29
CA TYR A 224 9.08 17.58 19.51
C TYR A 224 8.54 17.40 20.92
N THR A 225 7.96 18.46 21.44
CA THR A 225 7.26 18.47 22.72
C THR A 225 5.84 17.89 22.59
N LYS A 226 5.27 17.45 23.73
CA LYS A 226 3.87 16.99 23.80
C LYS A 226 2.90 18.00 23.22
N ASP A 227 3.07 19.29 23.54
CA ASP A 227 2.17 20.35 23.08
C ASP A 227 2.23 20.53 21.55
N GLU A 228 3.41 20.37 20.95
CA GLU A 228 3.56 20.43 19.49
C GLU A 228 2.86 19.24 18.80
N VAL A 229 2.98 18.03 19.36
CA VAL A 229 2.30 16.83 18.85
C VAL A 229 0.78 16.99 18.97
N VAL A 230 0.28 17.41 20.12
CA VAL A 230 -1.17 17.62 20.35
C VAL A 230 -1.71 18.75 19.45
N LYS A 231 -0.93 19.81 19.23
CA LYS A 231 -1.32 20.89 18.31
C LYS A 231 -1.39 20.39 16.87
N MET A 232 -0.39 19.63 16.42
CA MET A 232 -0.40 19.04 15.08
C MET A 232 -1.55 18.04 14.91
N GLU A 233 -1.85 17.22 15.93
CA GLU A 233 -3.02 16.36 15.95
C GLU A 233 -4.31 17.17 15.70
N ALA A 234 -4.51 18.26 16.44
CA ALA A 234 -5.67 19.13 16.27
C ALA A 234 -5.73 19.75 14.85
N ASP A 235 -4.60 20.17 14.29
CA ASP A 235 -4.51 20.73 12.95
C ASP A 235 -4.87 19.69 11.87
N ILE A 236 -4.43 18.44 12.02
CA ILE A 236 -4.79 17.33 11.13
C ILE A 236 -6.29 17.06 11.21
N LEU A 237 -6.84 16.89 12.41
CA LEU A 237 -8.27 16.58 12.60
C LEU A 237 -9.18 17.67 12.00
N LYS A 238 -8.84 18.95 12.21
CA LYS A 238 -9.55 20.09 11.61
C LYS A 238 -9.46 20.07 10.09
N SER A 239 -8.27 19.82 9.54
CA SER A 239 -8.03 19.80 8.10
C SER A 239 -8.81 18.67 7.40
N LEU A 240 -8.85 17.50 8.03
CA LEU A 240 -9.57 16.34 7.54
C LEU A 240 -11.06 16.37 7.88
N LYS A 241 -11.52 17.39 8.61
CA LYS A 241 -12.90 17.54 9.09
C LYS A 241 -13.41 16.29 9.82
N PHE A 242 -12.53 15.64 10.58
CA PHE A 242 -12.78 14.37 11.29
C PHE A 242 -13.22 13.20 10.38
N GLU A 243 -13.02 13.28 9.06
CA GLU A 243 -13.28 12.17 8.13
C GLU A 243 -12.12 11.17 8.15
N LEU A 244 -12.13 10.26 9.13
CA LEU A 244 -11.01 9.36 9.45
C LEU A 244 -11.15 7.95 8.83
N GLY A 245 -12.37 7.42 8.72
CA GLY A 245 -12.63 6.03 8.33
C GLY A 245 -12.58 5.72 6.83
N ASN A 246 -11.49 6.04 6.14
CA ASN A 246 -11.38 5.77 4.70
C ASN A 246 -10.94 4.32 4.41
N PRO A 247 -11.47 3.68 3.35
CA PRO A 247 -10.96 2.39 2.89
C PRO A 247 -9.49 2.51 2.44
N THR A 248 -8.71 1.48 2.74
CA THR A 248 -7.28 1.40 2.39
C THR A 248 -7.02 0.21 1.48
N VAL A 249 -5.79 0.11 0.94
CA VAL A 249 -5.38 -1.06 0.15
C VAL A 249 -5.57 -2.34 0.95
N LYS A 250 -5.26 -2.31 2.25
CA LYS A 250 -5.44 -3.45 3.17
C LYS A 250 -6.90 -3.87 3.30
N THR A 251 -7.83 -2.91 3.28
CA THR A 251 -9.28 -3.18 3.34
C THR A 251 -9.72 -4.09 2.19
N PHE A 252 -9.38 -3.73 0.95
CA PHE A 252 -9.73 -4.53 -0.23
C PHE A 252 -8.90 -5.81 -0.35
N LEU A 253 -7.62 -5.75 -0.01
CA LEU A 253 -6.72 -6.91 -0.10
C LEU A 253 -7.19 -8.10 0.73
N ARG A 254 -7.81 -7.87 1.90
CA ARG A 254 -8.38 -8.96 2.73
C ARG A 254 -9.40 -9.80 1.97
N ARG A 255 -10.32 -9.15 1.24
CA ARG A 255 -11.33 -9.83 0.42
C ARG A 255 -10.67 -10.46 -0.81
N PHE A 256 -9.82 -9.70 -1.50
CA PHE A 256 -9.25 -10.12 -2.78
C PHE A 256 -8.31 -11.33 -2.63
N THR A 257 -7.58 -11.44 -1.53
CA THR A 257 -6.75 -12.60 -1.24
C THR A 257 -7.57 -13.88 -1.08
N ARG A 258 -8.78 -13.80 -0.51
CA ARG A 258 -9.65 -14.98 -0.39
C ARG A 258 -10.15 -15.44 -1.76
N VAL A 259 -10.61 -14.50 -2.58
CA VAL A 259 -11.04 -14.80 -3.97
C VAL A 259 -9.88 -15.35 -4.80
N ALA A 260 -8.67 -14.80 -4.66
CA ALA A 260 -7.48 -15.27 -5.38
C ALA A 260 -7.05 -16.70 -5.02
N GLN A 261 -7.47 -17.20 -3.86
CA GLN A 261 -7.14 -18.53 -3.38
C GLN A 261 -8.15 -19.61 -3.77
N GLU A 262 -9.18 -19.30 -4.58
CA GLU A 262 -10.25 -20.23 -4.98
C GLU A 262 -9.74 -21.58 -5.53
N TYR A 263 -8.64 -21.57 -6.30
CA TYR A 263 -8.05 -22.79 -6.87
C TYR A 263 -7.01 -23.48 -5.98
N TYR A 264 -6.74 -22.97 -4.78
CA TYR A 264 -5.77 -23.54 -3.86
C TYR A 264 -6.48 -24.46 -2.88
N LYS A 265 -6.08 -25.75 -2.86
CA LYS A 265 -6.63 -26.75 -1.92
C LYS A 265 -6.44 -26.39 -0.44
N ALA A 266 -5.50 -25.50 -0.13
CA ALA A 266 -5.26 -24.94 1.20
C ALA A 266 -4.86 -23.47 1.09
N SER A 267 -5.19 -22.67 2.10
CA SER A 267 -4.80 -21.25 2.15
C SER A 267 -3.28 -21.11 2.07
N SER A 268 -2.81 -20.35 1.09
CA SER A 268 -1.39 -20.13 0.88
C SER A 268 -0.94 -18.92 1.71
N LEU A 269 -0.37 -19.19 2.89
CA LEU A 269 0.25 -18.16 3.73
C LEU A 269 1.32 -17.36 2.97
N GLN A 270 2.02 -18.01 2.02
CA GLN A 270 2.98 -17.34 1.16
C GLN A 270 2.31 -16.28 0.27
N LEU A 271 1.15 -16.58 -0.32
CA LEU A 271 0.36 -15.63 -1.10
C LEU A 271 -0.11 -14.46 -0.23
N GLU A 272 -0.60 -14.74 0.98
CA GLU A 272 -1.04 -13.71 1.92
C GLU A 272 0.09 -12.77 2.34
N PHE A 273 1.23 -13.31 2.77
CA PHE A 273 2.37 -12.49 3.19
C PHE A 273 3.01 -11.74 2.03
N LEU A 274 3.14 -12.35 0.85
CA LEU A 274 3.65 -11.67 -0.34
C LEU A 274 2.70 -10.56 -0.81
N GLY A 275 1.39 -10.78 -0.73
CA GLY A 275 0.40 -9.74 -0.99
C GLY A 275 0.52 -8.57 -0.03
N CYS A 276 0.67 -8.85 1.28
CA CYS A 276 0.87 -7.80 2.28
C CYS A 276 2.19 -7.03 2.06
N TYR A 277 3.26 -7.72 1.69
CA TYR A 277 4.55 -7.12 1.37
C TYR A 277 4.44 -6.12 0.20
N LEU A 278 3.88 -6.56 -0.94
CA LEU A 278 3.69 -5.70 -2.11
C LEU A 278 2.76 -4.52 -1.82
N ALA A 279 1.72 -4.73 -1.02
CA ALA A 279 0.82 -3.67 -0.61
C ALA A 279 1.51 -2.63 0.29
N GLU A 280 2.39 -3.04 1.21
CA GLU A 280 3.17 -2.10 2.02
C GLU A 280 4.25 -1.37 1.20
N LEU A 281 4.89 -2.04 0.22
CA LEU A 281 5.77 -1.35 -0.74
C LEU A 281 5.05 -0.23 -1.50
N SER A 282 3.77 -0.43 -1.82
CA SER A 282 2.97 0.61 -2.50
C SER A 282 2.83 1.91 -1.69
N LEU A 283 2.96 1.84 -0.36
CA LEU A 283 2.88 3.01 0.52
C LEU A 283 4.10 3.92 0.38
N LEU A 284 5.25 3.40 -0.02
CA LEU A 284 6.50 4.15 -0.15
C LEU A 284 6.50 5.04 -1.39
N ASP A 285 5.92 4.56 -2.50
CA ASP A 285 5.97 5.22 -3.80
C ASP A 285 4.84 6.24 -3.98
N TYR A 286 5.20 7.49 -4.23
CA TYR A 286 4.23 8.56 -4.48
C TYR A 286 3.38 8.30 -5.74
N GLY A 287 3.93 7.59 -6.74
CA GLY A 287 3.21 7.24 -7.96
C GLY A 287 1.99 6.34 -7.72
N CYS A 288 1.91 5.68 -6.56
CA CYS A 288 0.75 4.89 -6.17
C CYS A 288 -0.45 5.73 -5.69
N VAL A 289 -0.22 6.98 -5.25
CA VAL A 289 -1.26 7.87 -4.67
C VAL A 289 -2.41 8.16 -5.64
N LYS A 290 -2.15 8.09 -6.95
CA LYS A 290 -3.16 8.33 -7.99
C LYS A 290 -4.16 7.19 -8.16
N PHE A 291 -3.82 5.96 -7.78
CA PHE A 291 -4.68 4.79 -7.98
C PHE A 291 -5.69 4.64 -6.85
N LEU A 292 -6.85 4.06 -7.12
CA LEU A 292 -7.80 3.69 -6.06
C LEU A 292 -7.20 2.59 -5.17
N PRO A 293 -7.46 2.60 -3.86
CA PRO A 293 -7.08 1.52 -2.96
C PRO A 293 -7.42 0.10 -3.48
N SER A 294 -8.62 -0.08 -4.05
CA SER A 294 -9.03 -1.35 -4.66
C SER A 294 -8.20 -1.72 -5.90
N MET A 295 -7.83 -0.76 -6.74
CA MET A 295 -6.97 -0.99 -7.91
C MET A 295 -5.56 -1.42 -7.50
N VAL A 296 -4.99 -0.81 -6.46
CA VAL A 296 -3.70 -1.23 -5.91
C VAL A 296 -3.81 -2.65 -5.35
N ALA A 297 -4.87 -2.96 -4.59
CA ALA A 297 -5.08 -4.30 -4.05
C ALA A 297 -5.25 -5.37 -5.16
N ALA A 298 -5.96 -5.06 -6.24
CA ALA A 298 -6.11 -5.94 -7.40
C ALA A 298 -4.77 -6.16 -8.11
N SER A 299 -3.98 -5.10 -8.28
CA SER A 299 -2.64 -5.15 -8.88
C SER A 299 -1.66 -5.96 -8.03
N VAL A 300 -1.76 -5.86 -6.71
CA VAL A 300 -1.03 -6.71 -5.76
C VAL A 300 -1.37 -8.18 -5.99
N ILE A 301 -2.65 -8.55 -6.06
CA ILE A 301 -3.06 -9.94 -6.33
C ILE A 301 -2.51 -10.46 -7.66
N PHE A 302 -2.60 -9.66 -8.72
CA PHE A 302 -2.03 -10.00 -10.02
C PHE A 302 -0.54 -10.33 -9.87
N LEU A 303 0.22 -9.41 -9.26
CA LEU A 303 1.67 -9.53 -9.15
C LEU A 303 2.08 -10.68 -8.22
N THR A 304 1.38 -10.87 -7.10
CA THR A 304 1.60 -12.01 -6.20
C THR A 304 1.42 -13.35 -6.92
N ARG A 305 0.34 -13.50 -7.70
CA ARG A 305 0.10 -14.73 -8.48
C ARG A 305 1.17 -14.94 -9.54
N PHE A 306 1.62 -13.86 -10.20
CA PHE A 306 2.71 -13.92 -11.17
C PHE A 306 4.03 -14.37 -10.55
N ILE A 307 4.42 -13.81 -9.40
CA ILE A 307 5.67 -14.17 -8.71
C ILE A 307 5.65 -15.64 -8.27
N ILE A 308 4.52 -16.12 -7.73
CA ILE A 308 4.40 -17.51 -7.26
C ILE A 308 4.31 -18.50 -8.44
N ARG A 309 3.62 -18.12 -9.53
CA ARG A 309 3.41 -18.98 -10.71
C ARG A 309 3.64 -18.21 -12.01
N PRO A 310 4.91 -17.94 -12.39
CA PRO A 310 5.21 -17.12 -13.56
C PRO A 310 4.76 -17.73 -14.88
N LYS A 311 4.59 -19.07 -14.92
CA LYS A 311 4.13 -19.83 -16.10
C LYS A 311 2.61 -19.84 -16.28
N CYS A 312 1.84 -19.33 -15.32
CA CYS A 312 0.38 -19.30 -15.37
C CYS A 312 -0.12 -17.87 -15.57
N HIS A 313 -1.23 -17.70 -16.29
CA HIS A 313 -1.86 -16.39 -16.41
C HIS A 313 -2.30 -15.89 -15.02
N PRO A 314 -1.82 -14.73 -14.54
CA PRO A 314 -2.06 -14.27 -13.18
C PRO A 314 -3.48 -13.70 -12.95
N TRP A 315 -4.18 -13.34 -14.03
CA TRP A 315 -5.53 -12.77 -13.98
C TRP A 315 -6.56 -13.73 -14.60
N SER A 316 -7.45 -14.31 -13.78
CA SER A 316 -8.49 -15.23 -14.27
C SER A 316 -9.83 -14.51 -14.47
N SER A 317 -10.73 -15.09 -15.26
CA SER A 317 -12.09 -14.55 -15.46
C SER A 317 -12.87 -14.42 -14.14
N ALA A 318 -12.67 -15.35 -13.20
CA ALA A 318 -13.23 -15.27 -11.85
C ALA A 318 -12.73 -14.02 -11.09
N LEU A 319 -11.44 -13.69 -11.17
CA LEU A 319 -10.91 -12.46 -10.56
C LEU A 319 -11.47 -11.21 -11.25
N GLN A 320 -11.53 -11.20 -12.57
CA GLN A 320 -12.10 -10.08 -13.32
C GLN A 320 -13.56 -9.80 -12.90
N ARG A 321 -14.38 -10.85 -12.79
CA ARG A 321 -15.79 -10.75 -12.39
C ARG A 321 -15.96 -10.26 -10.95
N ASN A 322 -15.17 -10.79 -10.02
CA ASN A 322 -15.29 -10.50 -8.58
C ASN A 322 -14.63 -9.17 -8.16
N LEU A 323 -13.51 -8.80 -8.79
CA LEU A 323 -12.75 -7.59 -8.43
C LEU A 323 -13.10 -6.39 -9.32
N GLY A 324 -13.76 -6.61 -10.47
CA GLY A 324 -14.27 -5.55 -11.33
C GLY A 324 -13.23 -4.87 -12.23
N TYR A 325 -12.01 -5.41 -12.31
CA TYR A 325 -10.91 -4.87 -13.10
C TYR A 325 -10.48 -5.83 -14.20
N LYS A 326 -10.23 -5.29 -15.40
CA LYS A 326 -9.57 -6.03 -16.49
C LYS A 326 -8.07 -6.05 -16.27
N ALA A 327 -7.40 -7.04 -16.85
CA ALA A 327 -5.94 -7.11 -16.81
C ALA A 327 -5.28 -5.86 -17.40
N SER A 328 -5.87 -5.28 -18.46
CA SER A 328 -5.40 -4.04 -19.08
C SER A 328 -5.43 -2.83 -18.13
N ASP A 329 -6.46 -2.76 -17.27
CA ASP A 329 -6.67 -1.64 -16.34
C ASP A 329 -5.59 -1.60 -15.26
N LEU A 330 -5.09 -2.78 -14.87
CA LEU A 330 -4.11 -2.94 -13.81
C LEU A 330 -2.67 -2.70 -14.27
N LYS A 331 -2.42 -2.69 -15.59
CA LYS A 331 -1.09 -2.73 -16.17
C LYS A 331 -0.13 -1.69 -15.58
N GLU A 332 -0.55 -0.43 -15.50
CA GLU A 332 0.31 0.64 -15.01
C GLU A 332 0.69 0.43 -13.53
N CYS A 333 -0.28 0.10 -12.68
CA CYS A 333 -0.06 -0.11 -11.26
C CYS A 333 0.78 -1.37 -11.00
N VAL A 334 0.53 -2.47 -11.73
CA VAL A 334 1.32 -3.70 -11.65
C VAL A 334 2.79 -3.44 -12.01
N LEU A 335 3.08 -2.66 -13.05
CA LEU A 335 4.46 -2.34 -13.44
C LEU A 335 5.18 -1.50 -12.38
N ILE A 336 4.48 -0.53 -11.76
CA ILE A 336 5.04 0.25 -10.64
C ILE A 336 5.36 -0.67 -9.45
N LEU A 337 4.42 -1.56 -9.08
CA LEU A 337 4.63 -2.51 -7.99
C LEU A 337 5.76 -3.51 -8.28
N HIS A 338 5.93 -3.91 -9.55
CA HIS A 338 7.00 -4.81 -9.98
C HIS A 338 8.36 -4.13 -9.93
N ASP A 339 8.46 -2.87 -10.36
CA ASP A 339 9.66 -2.06 -10.21
C ASP A 339 10.03 -1.86 -8.73
N LEU A 340 9.02 -1.62 -7.87
CA LEU A 340 9.23 -1.58 -6.43
C LEU A 340 9.72 -2.92 -5.91
N TYR A 341 9.10 -4.04 -6.28
CA TYR A 341 9.55 -5.37 -5.84
C TYR A 341 11.02 -5.64 -6.17
N LEU A 342 11.42 -5.32 -7.41
CA LEU A 342 12.78 -5.52 -7.94
C LEU A 342 13.80 -4.46 -7.52
N SER A 343 13.44 -3.54 -6.61
CA SER A 343 14.29 -2.42 -6.17
C SER A 343 14.72 -1.46 -7.28
N ARG A 344 14.01 -1.43 -8.41
CA ARG A 344 14.25 -0.41 -9.47
C ARG A 344 13.75 0.98 -9.04
N ARG A 345 12.89 1.03 -8.02
CA ARG A 345 12.36 2.23 -7.36
C ARG A 345 12.52 2.08 -5.86
N GLY A 346 12.92 3.17 -5.19
CA GLY A 346 13.02 3.21 -3.74
C GLY A 346 14.06 2.26 -3.15
N ASP A 347 15.17 2.02 -3.85
CA ASP A 347 16.21 1.07 -3.40
C ASP A 347 16.82 1.42 -2.04
N SER A 348 16.85 2.72 -1.69
CA SER A 348 17.34 3.21 -0.39
C SER A 348 16.35 3.03 0.77
N LEU A 349 15.14 2.52 0.52
CA LEU A 349 14.08 2.34 1.52
C LEU A 349 14.02 0.85 1.89
N HIS A 350 14.41 0.53 3.13
CA HIS A 350 14.71 -0.84 3.52
C HIS A 350 13.72 -1.42 4.53
N ALA A 351 13.02 -0.59 5.32
CA ALA A 351 12.25 -1.05 6.48
C ALA A 351 11.18 -2.10 6.11
N VAL A 352 10.45 -1.88 5.01
CA VAL A 352 9.44 -2.85 4.53
C VAL A 352 10.09 -4.17 4.12
N ARG A 353 11.24 -4.14 3.43
CA ARG A 353 11.93 -5.35 2.99
C ARG A 353 12.46 -6.15 4.16
N GLU A 354 13.11 -5.47 5.11
CA GLU A 354 13.64 -6.09 6.31
C GLU A 354 12.52 -6.70 7.15
N LYS A 355 11.39 -6.00 7.30
CA LYS A 355 10.18 -6.52 7.94
C LYS A 355 9.75 -7.84 7.31
N TYR A 356 9.53 -7.87 6.00
CA TYR A 356 9.03 -9.07 5.28
C TYR A 356 10.11 -10.13 4.98
N ASN A 357 11.37 -9.85 5.33
CA ASN A 357 12.48 -10.82 5.37
C ASN A 357 12.56 -11.55 6.73
N GLN A 358 11.66 -11.29 7.67
CA GLN A 358 11.64 -12.03 8.93
C GLN A 358 10.98 -13.41 8.75
N HIS A 359 11.42 -14.39 9.55
CA HIS A 359 10.85 -15.75 9.56
C HIS A 359 9.32 -15.76 9.75
N LYS A 360 8.78 -14.83 10.56
CA LYS A 360 7.33 -14.69 10.81
C LYS A 360 6.51 -14.44 9.54
N PHE A 361 7.13 -13.88 8.50
CA PHE A 361 6.53 -13.65 7.19
C PHE A 361 7.06 -14.61 6.11
N LYS A 362 7.69 -15.72 6.50
CA LYS A 362 8.18 -16.76 5.57
C LYS A 362 9.17 -16.24 4.51
N TYR A 363 9.93 -15.19 4.84
CA TYR A 363 10.95 -14.62 3.96
C TYR A 363 10.41 -14.22 2.57
N VAL A 364 9.14 -13.80 2.48
CA VAL A 364 8.52 -13.49 1.16
C VAL A 364 9.24 -12.39 0.38
N ALA A 365 10.03 -11.54 1.04
CA ALA A 365 10.86 -10.53 0.39
C ALA A 365 12.03 -11.11 -0.44
N THR A 366 12.42 -12.37 -0.23
CA THR A 366 13.55 -13.02 -0.93
C THR A 366 13.13 -13.91 -2.09
N ILE A 367 11.82 -14.01 -2.39
CA ILE A 367 11.33 -14.85 -3.47
C ILE A 367 11.89 -14.32 -4.81
N PRO A 368 12.51 -15.17 -5.64
CA PRO A 368 12.97 -14.72 -6.95
C PRO A 368 11.76 -14.42 -7.84
N ALA A 369 11.82 -13.31 -8.58
CA ALA A 369 10.82 -12.94 -9.57
C ALA A 369 11.45 -12.76 -10.94
N SER A 370 10.67 -13.04 -11.99
CA SER A 370 11.08 -12.71 -13.36
C SER A 370 11.32 -11.20 -13.50
N PRO A 371 12.38 -10.77 -14.22
CA PRO A 371 12.69 -9.35 -14.40
C PRO A 371 11.66 -8.62 -15.27
N GLU A 372 10.86 -9.36 -16.05
CA GLU A 372 9.83 -8.82 -16.94
C GLU A 372 8.54 -9.63 -16.82
N ILE A 373 7.41 -8.91 -16.92
CA ILE A 373 6.07 -9.49 -17.00
C ILE A 373 5.68 -9.56 -18.48
N PRO A 374 5.32 -10.74 -19.02
CA PRO A 374 4.89 -10.88 -20.41
C PRO A 374 3.75 -9.93 -20.76
N ALA A 375 3.89 -9.16 -21.84
CA ALA A 375 2.85 -8.22 -22.29
C ALA A 375 1.52 -8.92 -22.62
N SER A 376 1.55 -10.22 -22.94
CA SER A 376 0.37 -11.05 -23.14
C SER A 376 -0.51 -11.17 -21.89
N TYR A 377 0.06 -11.06 -20.68
CA TYR A 377 -0.72 -11.17 -19.43
C TYR A 377 -1.59 -9.95 -19.13
N PHE A 378 -1.42 -8.86 -19.90
CA PHE A 378 -2.26 -7.66 -19.83
C PHE A 378 -3.30 -7.60 -20.96
N LYS A 379 -3.38 -8.62 -21.81
CA LYS A 379 -4.46 -8.72 -22.79
C LYS A 379 -5.74 -9.16 -22.07
N ASP A 380 -6.86 -8.55 -22.44
CA ASP A 380 -8.15 -8.91 -21.88
C ASP A 380 -8.45 -10.38 -22.18
N VAL A 381 -8.84 -11.13 -21.15
CA VAL A 381 -9.34 -12.49 -21.30
C VAL A 381 -10.69 -12.34 -22.00
N GLN A 382 -10.79 -12.83 -23.25
CA GLN A 382 -12.10 -12.98 -23.90
C GLN A 382 -12.88 -14.00 -23.09
N GLU A 383 -14.10 -13.66 -22.67
CA GLU A 383 -15.04 -14.64 -22.13
C GLU A 383 -15.28 -15.67 -23.22
N VAL A 384 -14.61 -16.81 -23.12
CA VAL A 384 -15.01 -18.00 -23.85
C VAL A 384 -16.24 -18.48 -23.10
N GLU A 385 -17.43 -18.19 -23.64
CA GLU A 385 -18.61 -18.99 -23.34
C GLU A 385 -18.21 -20.44 -23.57
N ILE A 386 -18.13 -21.22 -22.48
CA ILE A 386 -18.09 -22.67 -22.59
C ILE A 386 -19.47 -23.02 -23.15
N ILE A 387 -19.56 -23.15 -24.47
CA ILE A 387 -20.67 -23.84 -25.09
C ILE A 387 -20.51 -25.28 -24.62
N ASP A 388 -21.42 -25.72 -23.74
CA ASP A 388 -21.58 -27.12 -23.41
C ASP A 388 -21.76 -27.88 -24.73
N VAL A 389 -20.75 -28.65 -25.11
CA VAL A 389 -20.88 -29.63 -26.17
C VAL A 389 -21.55 -30.84 -25.54
N GLU A 390 -22.88 -30.80 -25.46
CA GLU A 390 -23.68 -32.00 -25.28
C GLU A 390 -23.59 -32.87 -26.56
N ASP A 391 -23.55 -34.18 -26.31
CA ASP A 391 -23.78 -35.30 -27.23
C ASP A 391 -22.71 -35.67 -28.26
N VAL A 392 -21.75 -36.49 -27.81
CA VAL A 392 -21.22 -37.58 -28.65
C VAL A 392 -22.04 -38.83 -28.34
N GLN A 393 -23.03 -39.11 -29.18
CA GLN A 393 -23.61 -40.45 -29.29
C GLN A 393 -22.54 -41.41 -29.81
N VAL A 394 -22.17 -42.38 -28.98
CA VAL A 394 -21.44 -43.57 -29.41
C VAL A 394 -22.45 -44.43 -30.19
N VAL A 395 -22.31 -44.47 -31.51
CA VAL A 395 -22.98 -45.46 -32.36
C VAL A 395 -22.11 -46.71 -32.36
N GLU A 396 -22.61 -47.78 -31.75
CA GLU A 396 -22.10 -49.14 -31.96
C GLU A 396 -22.33 -49.56 -33.42
N VAL A 397 -21.27 -50.05 -34.07
CA VAL A 397 -21.36 -50.99 -35.20
C VAL A 397 -20.33 -52.09 -35.00
#